data_AF-A0A925EFL5-F1
#
_entry.id   AF-A0A925EFL5-F1
#
_cell.length_a   1.000
_cell.length_b   1.000
_cell.length_c   1.000
_cell.angle_alpha   90.00
_cell.angle_beta   90.00
_cell.angle_gamma   90.00
#
_symmetry.space_group_name_H-M   'P 1'
#
loop_
_entity.id
_entity.type
_entity.pdbx_description
1 polymer ?
#
loop_
_entity_poly.entity_id
_entity_poly.type
_entity_poly.pdbx_seq_one_letter_code
_entity_poly.pdbx_strand_id
1 'polypeptide(L)'
;MDSIIREGSSSSSTLIFWSNRLMTQFNIDYFYTDDNKIEQINLSSGSWQLSGQNANKSSAIVYDDKTYSELTDFYSLNSILNIHGIPQQILILPFPDDPGHPSPPAHYPFSFVLYYSDKGFLVEYSSSRDEQDGYYIGCPTESHTKVSVWNSDSFATIENVVKYFSNIYGINAATIKDYRLIEDVTSLDPNAFYETFKAQTNECVKTPKTLWMP
;
A
#
# COMPACT_ATOMS: atom_id res chain seq x y z
N MET A 1 15.53 -10.56 29.55
CA MET A 1 14.33 -9.76 29.85
C MET A 1 13.31 -10.26 28.86
N ASP A 2 12.48 -11.20 29.29
CA ASP A 2 11.61 -11.92 28.36
C ASP A 2 10.37 -11.06 28.13
N SER A 3 10.18 -10.65 26.88
CA SER A 3 8.98 -9.91 26.47
C SER A 3 7.76 -10.82 26.62
N ILE A 4 6.80 -10.42 27.45
CA ILE A 4 5.51 -11.11 27.57
C ILE A 4 4.68 -10.75 26.34
N ILE A 5 4.67 -11.63 25.34
CA ILE A 5 3.74 -11.55 24.20
C ILE A 5 2.40 -12.12 24.68
N ARG A 6 1.31 -11.37 24.51
CA ARG A 6 -0.04 -11.82 24.89
C ARG A 6 -0.66 -12.62 23.73
N GLU A 7 -1.45 -13.63 24.03
CA GLU A 7 -2.17 -14.42 23.02
C GLU A 7 -3.09 -13.51 22.18
N GLY A 8 -3.14 -13.72 20.86
CA GLY A 8 -3.91 -12.88 19.94
C GLY A 8 -3.49 -11.40 19.93
N SER A 9 -2.25 -11.09 20.31
CA SER A 9 -1.73 -9.71 20.35
C SER A 9 -1.02 -9.31 19.08
N SER A 10 -0.81 -8.00 18.93
CA SER A 10 0.12 -7.42 17.97
C SER A 10 1.21 -6.66 18.73
N SER A 11 2.39 -6.58 18.12
CA SER A 11 3.48 -5.71 18.58
C SER A 11 4.00 -4.90 17.41
N SER A 12 4.52 -3.69 17.64
CA SER A 12 5.11 -2.88 16.58
C SER A 12 6.47 -2.32 16.96
N SER A 13 7.30 -2.09 15.95
CA SER A 13 8.58 -1.39 16.04
C SER A 13 8.60 -0.29 14.98
N THR A 14 9.10 0.88 15.33
CA THR A 14 9.13 2.04 14.44
C THR A 14 10.54 2.62 14.34
N LEU A 15 11.03 2.78 13.11
CA LEU A 15 12.24 3.54 12.80
C LEU A 15 11.82 4.89 12.22
N ILE A 16 12.41 5.97 12.73
CA ILE A 16 12.13 7.34 12.28
C ILE A 16 13.42 8.01 11.85
N PHE A 17 13.46 8.48 10.61
CA PHE A 17 14.54 9.26 10.04
C PHE A 17 14.05 10.70 9.86
N TRP A 18 14.92 11.66 10.20
CA TRP A 18 14.61 13.08 10.11
C TRP A 18 15.58 13.77 9.16
N SER A 19 15.04 14.57 8.23
CA SER A 19 15.80 15.49 7.39
C SER A 19 15.06 16.81 7.30
N ASN A 20 15.54 17.84 7.99
CA ASN A 20 14.83 19.12 8.16
C ASN A 20 13.41 18.94 8.74
N ARG A 21 12.36 19.31 7.97
CA ARG A 21 10.94 19.16 8.33
C ARG A 21 10.30 17.88 7.75
N LEU A 22 11.10 17.05 7.10
CA LEU A 22 10.68 15.78 6.57
C LEU A 22 10.96 14.67 7.59
N MET A 23 9.93 13.87 7.86
CA MET A 23 10.00 12.68 8.68
C MET A 23 9.75 11.47 7.79
N THR A 24 10.67 10.52 7.75
CA THR A 24 10.45 9.21 7.11
C THR A 24 10.30 8.16 8.20
N GLN A 25 9.19 7.43 8.19
CA GLN A 25 8.87 6.40 9.20
C GLN A 25 8.80 5.04 8.53
N PHE A 26 9.35 4.03 9.18
CA PHE A 26 9.18 2.62 8.86
C PHE A 26 8.57 1.93 10.07
N ASN A 27 7.43 1.27 9.89
CA ASN A 27 6.78 0.47 10.91
C ASN A 27 6.90 -1.00 10.55
N ILE A 28 7.21 -1.81 11.56
CA ILE A 28 7.20 -3.25 11.49
C ILE A 28 6.18 -3.72 12.52
N ASP A 29 5.06 -4.26 12.06
CA ASP A 29 4.02 -4.83 12.92
C ASP A 29 4.09 -6.35 12.86
N TYR A 30 3.99 -7.00 14.00
CA TYR A 30 3.99 -8.45 14.16
C TYR A 30 2.63 -8.87 14.71
N PHE A 31 2.04 -9.89 14.08
CA PHE A 31 0.80 -10.52 14.52
C PHE A 31 1.10 -11.97 14.87
N TYR A 32 0.58 -12.41 16.01
CA TYR A 32 0.87 -13.72 16.55
C TYR A 32 -0.36 -14.64 16.51
N THR A 33 -0.14 -15.91 16.19
CA THR A 33 -1.12 -16.98 16.38
C THR A 33 -1.40 -17.18 17.88
N ASP A 34 -2.45 -17.94 18.20
CA ASP A 34 -2.74 -18.38 19.58
C ASP A 34 -1.56 -19.13 20.23
N ASP A 35 -0.75 -19.85 19.45
CA ASP A 35 0.46 -20.56 19.92
C ASP A 35 1.72 -19.66 20.06
N ASN A 36 1.57 -18.33 20.09
CA ASN A 36 2.67 -17.33 20.14
C ASN A 36 3.70 -17.41 19.00
N LYS A 37 3.32 -17.96 17.84
CA LYS A 37 4.14 -17.91 16.62
C LYS A 37 3.76 -16.68 15.81
N ILE A 38 4.72 -16.08 15.11
CA ILE A 38 4.41 -14.99 14.18
C ILE A 38 3.58 -15.57 13.03
N GLU A 39 2.35 -15.10 12.90
CA GLU A 39 1.42 -15.42 11.82
C GLU A 39 1.64 -14.50 10.63
N GLN A 40 1.92 -13.22 10.91
CA GLN A 40 2.06 -12.19 9.91
C GLN A 40 3.01 -11.08 10.35
N ILE A 41 3.76 -10.54 9.39
CA ILE A 41 4.58 -9.34 9.55
C ILE A 41 4.10 -8.30 8.53
N ASN A 42 3.82 -7.09 8.99
CA ASN A 42 3.57 -5.94 8.13
C ASN A 42 4.75 -4.97 8.19
N LEU A 43 5.21 -4.56 7.03
CA LEU A 43 6.17 -3.47 6.86
C LEU A 43 5.42 -2.33 6.19
N SER A 44 5.31 -1.19 6.84
CA SER A 44 4.77 0.02 6.21
C SER A 44 5.77 1.15 6.29
N SER A 45 5.78 2.00 5.29
CA SER A 45 6.69 3.13 5.24
C SER A 45 5.99 4.37 4.70
N GLY A 46 6.40 5.53 5.18
CA GLY A 46 5.90 6.79 4.65
C GLY A 46 6.84 7.94 4.94
N SER A 47 6.59 9.03 4.23
CA SER A 47 7.25 10.32 4.45
C SER A 47 6.19 11.37 4.72
N TRP A 48 6.42 12.21 5.73
CA TRP A 48 5.54 13.30 6.12
C TRP A 48 6.33 14.59 6.22
N GLN A 49 5.79 15.66 5.65
CA GLN A 49 6.25 17.01 5.88
C GLN A 49 5.50 17.60 7.06
N LEU A 50 6.23 18.01 8.09
CA LEU A 50 5.65 18.71 9.23
C LEU A 50 5.61 20.21 8.99
N SER A 51 4.42 20.81 9.11
CA SER A 51 4.24 22.27 9.15
C SER A 51 3.86 22.77 10.55
N GLY A 52 4.45 23.89 10.96
CA GLY A 52 4.15 24.62 12.21
C GLY A 52 5.28 24.61 13.26
N GLN A 53 5.37 25.69 14.06
CA GLN A 53 6.07 25.71 15.35
C GLN A 53 4.98 25.68 16.45
N ASN A 54 4.97 24.65 17.30
CA ASN A 54 3.99 24.35 18.39
C ASN A 54 2.67 23.66 17.98
N ALA A 55 1.74 23.51 18.95
CA ALA A 55 0.66 22.50 19.09
C ALA A 55 -0.31 22.27 17.91
N ASN A 56 -0.21 23.04 16.83
CA ASN A 56 -0.91 22.81 15.57
C ASN A 56 0.06 22.27 14.52
N LYS A 57 0.62 21.09 14.78
CA LYS A 57 1.37 20.34 13.76
C LYS A 57 0.35 19.75 12.79
N SER A 58 0.31 20.26 11.56
CA SER A 58 -0.25 19.50 10.44
C SER A 58 0.88 18.73 9.77
N SER A 59 0.61 17.47 9.43
CA SER A 59 1.50 16.61 8.66
C SER A 59 0.86 16.35 7.30
N ALA A 60 1.55 16.68 6.22
CA ALA A 60 1.16 16.29 4.87
C ALA A 60 1.99 15.07 4.45
N ILE A 61 1.35 14.10 3.81
CA ILE A 61 2.05 12.98 3.18
C ILE A 61 2.92 13.54 2.03
N VAL A 62 4.16 13.06 1.93
CA VAL A 62 5.09 13.42 0.85
C VAL A 62 5.31 12.21 -0.03
N TYR A 63 4.83 12.29 -1.26
CA TYR A 63 5.08 11.33 -2.33
C TYR A 63 6.44 11.63 -2.98
N ASP A 64 7.10 10.59 -3.51
CA ASP A 64 8.37 10.67 -4.24
C ASP A 64 9.51 11.39 -3.49
N ASP A 65 9.59 11.22 -2.17
CA ASP A 65 10.76 11.71 -1.43
C ASP A 65 12.01 10.89 -1.78
N LYS A 66 13.11 11.56 -2.13
CA LYS A 66 14.34 10.87 -2.55
C LYS A 66 14.92 9.96 -1.46
N THR A 67 14.89 10.39 -0.20
CA THR A 67 15.43 9.59 0.91
C THR A 67 14.59 8.34 1.12
N TYR A 68 13.27 8.51 1.07
CA TYR A 68 12.30 7.43 1.05
C TYR A 68 12.59 6.46 -0.10
N SER A 69 12.66 6.94 -1.34
CA SER A 69 12.89 6.13 -2.53
C SER A 69 14.20 5.33 -2.44
N GLU A 70 15.28 5.92 -1.93
CA GLU A 70 16.55 5.21 -1.69
C GLU A 70 16.42 4.11 -0.63
N LEU A 71 15.67 4.35 0.45
CA LEU A 71 15.47 3.39 1.54
C LEU A 71 14.47 2.29 1.19
N THR A 72 13.52 2.55 0.28
CA THR A 72 12.48 1.61 -0.13
C THR A 72 12.72 0.98 -1.50
N ASP A 73 13.85 1.24 -2.16
CA ASP A 73 14.13 0.76 -3.52
C ASP A 73 14.00 -0.76 -3.66
N PHE A 74 14.38 -1.52 -2.63
CA PHE A 74 14.20 -2.98 -2.62
C PHE A 74 12.73 -3.40 -2.68
N TYR A 75 11.82 -2.58 -2.17
CA TYR A 75 10.37 -2.80 -2.17
C TYR A 75 9.65 -2.00 -3.25
N SER A 76 10.38 -1.29 -4.13
CA SER A 76 9.79 -0.58 -5.26
C SER A 76 9.06 -1.54 -6.20
N LEU A 77 8.09 -1.01 -6.95
CA LEU A 77 7.27 -1.81 -7.86
C LEU A 77 8.13 -2.60 -8.85
N ASN A 78 9.09 -1.96 -9.51
CA ASN A 78 9.97 -2.61 -10.47
C ASN A 78 10.85 -3.67 -9.78
N SER A 79 11.37 -3.42 -8.58
CA SER A 79 12.17 -4.42 -7.84
C SER A 79 11.34 -5.66 -7.50
N ILE A 80 10.14 -5.48 -6.97
CA ILE A 80 9.23 -6.59 -6.65
C ILE A 80 8.88 -7.39 -7.90
N LEU A 81 8.53 -6.73 -9.01
CA LEU A 81 8.22 -7.41 -10.28
C LEU A 81 9.44 -8.16 -10.83
N ASN A 82 10.64 -7.58 -10.81
CA ASN A 82 11.84 -8.26 -11.32
C ASN A 82 12.25 -9.48 -10.48
N ILE A 83 12.10 -9.41 -9.15
CA ILE A 83 12.49 -10.49 -8.23
C ILE A 83 11.43 -11.60 -8.24
N HIS A 84 10.15 -11.24 -8.24
CA HIS A 84 9.06 -12.18 -8.02
C HIS A 84 8.24 -12.49 -9.28
N GLY A 85 8.49 -11.82 -10.40
CA GLY A 85 7.78 -12.05 -11.66
C GLY A 85 6.37 -11.47 -11.65
N ILE A 86 5.44 -12.15 -12.31
CA ILE A 86 4.06 -11.70 -12.48
C ILE A 86 3.25 -12.09 -11.23
N PRO A 87 2.54 -11.15 -10.59
CA PRO A 87 1.64 -11.45 -9.47
C PRO A 87 0.43 -12.27 -9.92
N GLN A 88 -0.12 -13.09 -9.02
CA GLN A 88 -1.31 -13.90 -9.30
C GLN A 88 -2.56 -13.03 -9.49
N GLN A 89 -2.64 -11.93 -8.73
CA GLN A 89 -3.71 -10.95 -8.87
C GLN A 89 -3.12 -9.55 -8.69
N ILE A 90 -3.67 -8.61 -9.46
CA ILE A 90 -3.43 -7.19 -9.29
C ILE A 90 -4.77 -6.56 -9.02
N LEU A 91 -4.93 -6.00 -7.84
CA LEU A 91 -6.17 -5.36 -7.42
C LEU A 91 -5.93 -3.87 -7.36
N ILE A 92 -6.92 -3.08 -7.78
CA ILE A 92 -6.86 -1.64 -7.69
C ILE A 92 -8.09 -1.07 -7.00
N LEU A 93 -7.90 0.10 -6.36
CA LEU A 93 -8.98 0.90 -5.82
C LEU A 93 -8.62 2.40 -5.96
N PRO A 94 -9.25 3.13 -6.89
CA PRO A 94 -9.32 4.58 -6.79
C PRO A 94 -10.31 4.92 -5.66
N PHE A 95 -9.80 5.37 -4.51
CA PHE A 95 -10.68 5.63 -3.36
C PHE A 95 -11.77 6.65 -3.71
N PRO A 96 -13.02 6.44 -3.26
CA PRO A 96 -14.12 7.32 -3.62
C PRO A 96 -13.97 8.71 -3.00
N ASP A 97 -14.68 9.67 -3.59
CA ASP A 97 -14.80 11.00 -3.00
C ASP A 97 -15.52 10.92 -1.64
N ASP A 98 -15.02 11.65 -0.65
CA ASP A 98 -15.69 11.83 0.64
C ASP A 98 -16.28 13.24 0.70
N PRO A 99 -17.57 13.41 0.35
CA PRO A 99 -18.22 14.72 0.39
C PRO A 99 -18.37 15.28 1.82
N GLY A 100 -18.25 14.45 2.86
CA GLY A 100 -18.27 14.87 4.26
C GLY A 100 -16.92 15.40 4.75
N HIS A 101 -15.84 14.99 4.08
CA HIS A 101 -14.47 15.41 4.37
C HIS A 101 -13.71 15.76 3.09
N PRO A 102 -14.10 16.85 2.38
CA PRO A 102 -13.36 17.31 1.22
C PRO A 102 -11.94 17.69 1.64
N SER A 103 -10.97 16.80 1.39
CA SER A 103 -9.57 17.07 1.70
C SER A 103 -9.08 18.27 0.88
N PRO A 104 -8.56 19.34 1.50
CA PRO A 104 -7.98 20.46 0.78
C PRO A 104 -6.47 20.24 0.55
N PRO A 105 -5.91 20.42 -0.66
CA PRO A 105 -6.42 19.99 -1.96
C PRO A 105 -6.46 18.45 -2.05
N ALA A 106 -7.45 17.92 -2.74
CA ALA A 106 -7.87 16.52 -2.65
C ALA A 106 -6.87 15.52 -3.25
N HIS A 107 -6.00 14.96 -2.43
CA HIS A 107 -5.25 13.76 -2.79
C HIS A 107 -5.97 12.54 -2.21
N TYR A 108 -7.07 12.13 -2.86
CA TYR A 108 -7.61 10.79 -2.60
C TYR A 108 -6.56 9.76 -3.02
N PRO A 109 -6.40 8.64 -2.30
CA PRO A 109 -5.41 7.65 -2.69
C PRO A 109 -5.89 6.81 -3.87
N PHE A 110 -4.93 6.36 -4.68
CA PHE A 110 -5.11 5.27 -5.63
C PHE A 110 -4.26 4.10 -5.13
N SER A 111 -4.92 3.00 -4.76
CA SER A 111 -4.23 1.81 -4.26
C SER A 111 -4.04 0.77 -5.36
N PHE A 112 -2.85 0.17 -5.40
CA PHE A 112 -2.49 -0.98 -6.21
C PHE A 112 -1.99 -2.08 -5.29
N VAL A 113 -2.57 -3.26 -5.38
CA VAL A 113 -2.20 -4.41 -4.57
C VAL A 113 -1.73 -5.54 -5.47
N LEU A 114 -0.47 -5.92 -5.32
CA LEU A 114 0.12 -7.09 -5.96
C LEU A 114 0.04 -8.26 -4.97
N TYR A 115 -0.71 -9.29 -5.32
CA TYR A 115 -0.95 -10.45 -4.47
C TYR A 115 -0.14 -11.65 -4.96
N TYR A 116 0.84 -12.07 -4.15
CA TYR A 116 1.69 -13.25 -4.37
C TYR A 116 1.34 -14.37 -3.39
N SER A 117 0.19 -15.00 -3.59
CA SER A 117 -0.36 -16.00 -2.66
C SER A 117 0.58 -17.19 -2.42
N ASP A 118 1.17 -17.72 -3.49
CA ASP A 118 2.09 -18.87 -3.43
C ASP A 118 3.39 -18.59 -2.68
N LYS A 119 3.78 -17.32 -2.61
CA LYS A 119 4.98 -16.84 -1.90
C LYS A 119 4.66 -16.28 -0.52
N GLY A 120 3.39 -16.24 -0.14
CA GLY A 120 2.95 -15.76 1.17
C GLY A 120 3.18 -14.27 1.39
N PHE A 121 3.01 -13.43 0.37
CA PHE A 121 3.06 -11.97 0.58
C PHE A 121 2.19 -11.17 -0.37
N LEU A 122 1.89 -9.93 0.02
CA LEU A 122 1.35 -8.90 -0.86
C LEU A 122 2.09 -7.60 -0.65
N VAL A 123 2.02 -6.75 -1.68
CA VAL A 123 2.53 -5.39 -1.62
C VAL A 123 1.43 -4.45 -2.08
N GLU A 124 1.14 -3.45 -1.26
CA GLU A 124 0.28 -2.33 -1.56
C GLU A 124 1.11 -1.10 -1.88
N TYR A 125 0.85 -0.49 -3.02
CA TYR A 125 1.38 0.77 -3.49
C TYR A 125 0.24 1.80 -3.50
N SER A 126 0.32 2.82 -2.65
CA SER A 126 -0.67 3.89 -2.56
C SER A 126 -0.11 5.20 -3.10
N SER A 127 -0.61 5.66 -4.25
CA SER A 127 -0.25 6.95 -4.84
C SER A 127 -1.35 7.98 -4.62
N SER A 128 -1.11 9.23 -5.02
CA SER A 128 -2.22 10.17 -5.26
C SER A 128 -3.10 9.66 -6.40
N ARG A 129 -4.40 9.92 -6.31
CA ARG A 129 -5.40 9.70 -7.37
C ARG A 129 -5.61 11.02 -8.09
N ASP A 130 -5.24 11.04 -9.36
CA ASP A 130 -5.55 12.14 -10.26
C ASP A 130 -6.80 11.86 -11.08
N GLU A 131 -7.33 12.91 -11.69
CA GLU A 131 -8.53 12.86 -12.52
C GLU A 131 -8.31 13.59 -13.83
N GLN A 132 -8.53 12.91 -14.94
CA GLN A 132 -8.40 13.50 -16.27
C GLN A 132 -9.38 12.82 -17.25
N ASP A 133 -10.10 13.63 -18.04
CA ASP A 133 -10.90 13.16 -19.19
C ASP A 133 -11.85 11.99 -18.90
N GLY A 134 -12.45 11.95 -17.70
CA GLY A 134 -13.38 10.88 -17.29
C GLY A 134 -12.71 9.62 -16.72
N TYR A 135 -11.41 9.66 -16.43
CA TYR A 135 -10.64 8.59 -15.81
C TYR A 135 -10.17 8.98 -14.41
N TYR A 136 -10.03 7.98 -13.54
CA TYR A 136 -9.13 8.05 -12.40
C TYR A 136 -7.75 7.56 -12.84
N ILE A 137 -6.71 8.22 -12.34
CA ILE A 137 -5.30 7.95 -12.68
C ILE A 137 -4.52 7.72 -11.39
N GLY A 138 -3.71 6.66 -11.37
CA GLY A 138 -2.80 6.37 -10.27
C GLY A 138 -1.42 5.96 -10.80
N CYS A 139 -0.37 6.43 -10.15
CA CYS A 139 1.01 6.22 -10.57
C CYS A 139 1.72 5.37 -9.51
N PRO A 140 1.81 4.05 -9.69
CA PRO A 140 2.30 3.17 -8.63
C PRO A 140 3.81 3.32 -8.38
N THR A 141 4.55 3.97 -9.29
CA THR A 141 5.97 4.33 -9.11
C THR A 141 6.17 5.52 -8.17
N GLU A 142 5.14 6.34 -7.93
CA GLU A 142 5.16 7.50 -7.03
C GLU A 142 4.32 7.23 -5.78
N SER A 143 4.56 6.08 -5.13
CA SER A 143 3.64 5.53 -4.14
C SER A 143 4.28 5.27 -2.78
N HIS A 144 3.44 5.27 -1.75
CA HIS A 144 3.75 4.66 -0.47
C HIS A 144 3.65 3.15 -0.57
N THR A 145 4.66 2.47 -0.04
CA THR A 145 4.74 1.02 -0.05
C THR A 145 4.40 0.44 1.31
N LYS A 146 3.51 -0.54 1.30
CA LYS A 146 3.20 -1.43 2.43
C LYS A 146 3.34 -2.87 1.97
N VAL A 147 4.15 -3.64 2.68
CA VAL A 147 4.36 -5.07 2.44
C VAL A 147 3.75 -5.85 3.59
N SER A 148 3.03 -6.91 3.26
CA SER A 148 2.50 -7.86 4.25
C SER A 148 2.97 -9.25 3.89
N VAL A 149 3.56 -9.95 4.84
CA VAL A 149 4.13 -11.30 4.66
C VAL A 149 3.50 -12.25 5.68
N TRP A 150 3.23 -13.46 5.24
CA TRP A 150 2.66 -14.56 6.02
C TRP A 150 3.24 -15.90 5.58
N ASN A 151 2.91 -16.97 6.29
CA ASN A 151 3.20 -18.32 5.83
C ASN A 151 2.23 -18.70 4.70
N SER A 152 2.74 -19.03 3.51
CA SER A 152 1.94 -19.36 2.32
C SER A 152 0.90 -20.46 2.53
N ASP A 153 1.12 -21.37 3.48
CA ASP A 153 0.18 -22.45 3.81
C ASP A 153 -0.96 -21.99 4.75
N SER A 154 -0.83 -20.83 5.38
CA SER A 154 -1.77 -20.32 6.40
C SER A 154 -2.95 -19.56 5.84
N PHE A 155 -2.81 -18.88 4.70
CA PHE A 155 -3.89 -18.08 4.12
C PHE A 155 -4.14 -18.43 2.65
N ALA A 156 -5.33 -18.98 2.39
CA ALA A 156 -5.73 -19.41 1.04
C ALA A 156 -6.25 -18.26 0.15
N THR A 157 -6.76 -17.17 0.73
CA THR A 157 -7.41 -16.07 -0.01
C THR A 157 -7.01 -14.72 0.55
N ILE A 158 -7.12 -13.68 -0.28
CA ILE A 158 -6.75 -12.32 0.11
C ILE A 158 -7.63 -11.79 1.26
N GLU A 159 -8.91 -12.17 1.31
CA GLU A 159 -9.84 -11.79 2.38
C GLU A 159 -9.37 -12.29 3.74
N ASN A 160 -8.78 -13.49 3.80
CA ASN A 160 -8.22 -14.03 5.04
C ASN A 160 -6.96 -13.28 5.45
N VAL A 161 -6.11 -12.94 4.48
CA VAL A 161 -4.87 -12.18 4.72
C VAL A 161 -5.20 -10.80 5.32
N VAL A 162 -6.13 -10.07 4.71
CA VAL A 162 -6.42 -8.68 5.09
C VAL A 162 -7.26 -8.55 6.38
N LYS A 163 -7.74 -9.67 6.93
CA LYS A 163 -8.55 -9.70 8.17
C LYS A 163 -7.81 -9.07 9.36
N TYR A 164 -6.50 -9.26 9.41
CA TYR A 164 -5.65 -8.77 10.51
C TYR A 164 -5.05 -7.39 10.21
N PHE A 165 -5.38 -6.80 9.07
CA PHE A 165 -4.85 -5.50 8.70
C PHE A 165 -5.67 -4.42 9.41
N SER A 166 -5.09 -3.79 10.43
CA SER A 166 -5.74 -2.78 11.26
C SER A 166 -5.71 -1.35 10.68
N ASN A 167 -5.32 -1.16 9.41
CA ASN A 167 -5.14 0.17 8.84
C ASN A 167 -6.47 0.72 8.29
N ILE A 168 -6.82 1.96 8.66
CA ILE A 168 -7.95 2.70 8.09
C ILE A 168 -7.70 3.14 6.63
N TYR A 169 -6.44 3.22 6.22
CA TYR A 169 -6.03 3.55 4.85
C TYR A 169 -5.55 2.31 4.10
N GLY A 170 -5.90 2.21 2.82
CA GLY A 170 -5.48 1.11 1.95
C GLY A 170 -6.32 -0.17 2.08
N ILE A 171 -5.74 -1.29 1.70
CA ILE A 171 -6.39 -2.60 1.72
C ILE A 171 -6.54 -3.11 3.17
N ASN A 172 -7.76 -3.51 3.52
CA ASN A 172 -8.11 -4.11 4.81
C ASN A 172 -9.43 -4.89 4.68
N ALA A 173 -9.86 -5.52 5.78
CA ALA A 173 -11.11 -6.29 5.84
C ALA A 173 -12.38 -5.50 5.46
N ALA A 174 -12.40 -4.18 5.68
CA ALA A 174 -13.55 -3.33 5.38
C ALA A 174 -13.57 -2.86 3.91
N THR A 175 -12.40 -2.64 3.31
CA THR A 175 -12.25 -2.08 1.96
C THR A 175 -12.07 -3.14 0.87
N ILE A 176 -11.69 -4.38 1.21
CA ILE A 176 -11.36 -5.42 0.22
C ILE A 176 -12.45 -5.67 -0.83
N LYS A 177 -13.73 -5.59 -0.42
CA LYS A 177 -14.89 -5.75 -1.31
C LYS A 177 -14.99 -4.67 -2.40
N ASP A 178 -14.35 -3.53 -2.20
CA ASP A 178 -14.38 -2.39 -3.12
C ASP A 178 -13.21 -2.46 -4.12
N TYR A 179 -12.18 -3.27 -3.85
CA TYR A 179 -11.10 -3.52 -4.79
C TYR A 179 -11.60 -4.36 -5.98
N ARG A 180 -11.02 -4.10 -7.15
CA ARG A 180 -11.32 -4.83 -8.39
C ARG A 180 -10.04 -5.29 -9.08
N LEU A 181 -10.10 -6.42 -9.78
CA LEU A 181 -8.98 -6.93 -10.57
C LEU A 181 -8.64 -5.95 -11.70
N ILE A 182 -7.36 -5.70 -11.93
CA ILE A 182 -6.91 -4.68 -12.90
C ILE A 182 -7.46 -4.93 -14.30
N GLU A 183 -7.58 -6.19 -14.70
CA GLU A 183 -8.12 -6.62 -16.00
C GLU A 183 -9.61 -6.34 -16.18
N ASP A 184 -10.36 -6.20 -15.09
CA ASP A 184 -11.80 -5.93 -15.14
C ASP A 184 -12.11 -4.44 -15.27
N VAL A 185 -11.16 -3.58 -14.88
CA VAL A 185 -11.38 -2.14 -14.74
C VAL A 185 -10.38 -1.26 -15.49
N THR A 186 -9.47 -1.86 -16.23
CA THR A 186 -8.50 -1.15 -17.08
C THR A 186 -8.32 -1.91 -18.39
N SER A 187 -7.46 -1.39 -19.27
CA SER A 187 -7.01 -2.10 -20.47
C SER A 187 -5.80 -3.01 -20.22
N LEU A 188 -5.33 -3.13 -18.97
CA LEU A 188 -4.15 -3.92 -18.61
C LEU A 188 -4.58 -5.26 -18.03
N ASP A 189 -3.96 -6.34 -18.50
CA ASP A 189 -3.94 -7.62 -17.79
C ASP A 189 -2.64 -7.73 -16.94
N PRO A 190 -2.48 -8.76 -16.10
CA PRO A 190 -1.28 -8.91 -15.27
C PRO A 190 0.04 -9.00 -16.06
N ASN A 191 0.04 -9.56 -17.28
CA ASN A 191 1.24 -9.63 -18.11
C ASN A 191 1.59 -8.25 -18.67
N ALA A 192 0.59 -7.52 -19.20
CA ALA A 192 0.76 -6.18 -19.71
C ALA A 192 1.23 -5.22 -18.61
N PHE A 193 0.67 -5.35 -17.40
CA PHE A 193 1.13 -4.60 -16.24
C PHE A 193 2.60 -4.94 -15.91
N TYR A 194 2.96 -6.22 -15.81
CA TYR A 194 4.34 -6.64 -15.56
C TYR A 194 5.31 -6.07 -16.61
N GLU A 195 5.01 -6.22 -17.91
CA GLU A 195 5.87 -5.73 -18.99
C GLU A 195 6.04 -4.20 -18.95
N THR A 196 4.98 -3.48 -18.57
CA THR A 196 5.00 -2.01 -18.45
C THR A 196 5.84 -1.54 -17.26
N PHE A 197 5.69 -2.20 -16.11
CA PHE A 197 6.22 -1.71 -14.83
C PHE A 197 7.47 -2.44 -14.31
N LYS A 198 7.92 -3.52 -14.96
CA LYS A 198 9.19 -4.19 -14.59
C LYS A 198 10.42 -3.31 -14.86
N ALA A 199 10.32 -2.34 -15.76
CA ALA A 199 11.34 -1.32 -15.96
C ALA A 199 10.95 -0.04 -15.23
N GLN A 200 11.94 0.78 -14.87
CA GLN A 200 11.67 2.11 -14.34
C GLN A 200 10.92 2.93 -15.39
N THR A 201 9.76 3.47 -15.01
CA THR A 201 8.84 4.15 -15.92
C THR A 201 8.04 5.24 -15.19
N ASN A 202 7.53 6.19 -15.96
CA ASN A 202 6.61 7.23 -15.48
C ASN A 202 5.17 6.97 -15.98
N GLU A 203 4.91 5.76 -16.48
CA GLU A 203 3.56 5.37 -16.88
C GLU A 203 2.64 5.28 -15.66
N CYS A 204 1.38 5.63 -15.86
CA CYS A 204 0.35 5.57 -14.83
C CYS A 204 -0.83 4.74 -15.32
N VAL A 205 -1.52 4.09 -14.39
CA VAL A 205 -2.70 3.28 -14.70
C VAL A 205 -3.92 4.19 -14.74
N LYS A 206 -4.75 4.01 -15.78
CA LYS A 206 -6.01 4.74 -15.96
C LYS A 206 -7.18 3.78 -15.87
N THR A 207 -8.22 4.18 -15.16
CA THR A 207 -9.49 3.43 -15.06
C THR A 207 -10.68 4.36 -15.29
N PRO A 208 -11.67 3.99 -16.13
CA PRO A 208 -12.84 4.83 -16.37
C PRO A 208 -13.64 5.05 -15.07
N LYS A 209 -14.01 6.30 -14.76
CA LYS A 209 -14.81 6.61 -13.55
C LYS A 209 -16.15 5.88 -13.52
N THR A 210 -16.74 5.61 -14.67
CA THR A 210 -18.03 4.92 -14.81
C THR A 210 -18.03 3.48 -14.29
N LEU A 211 -16.86 2.86 -14.06
CA LEU A 211 -16.76 1.53 -13.47
C LEU A 211 -16.80 1.54 -11.94
N TRP A 212 -16.71 2.73 -11.33
CA TRP A 212 -16.61 2.93 -9.87
C TRP A 212 -17.77 3.73 -9.28
N MET A 213 -18.49 4.46 -10.11
CA MET A 213 -19.69 5.18 -9.70
C MET A 213 -20.89 4.21 -9.64
N PRO A 214 -21.67 4.21 -8.55
CA PRO A 214 -22.91 3.43 -8.45
C PRO A 214 -24.01 3.90 -9.40
#